data_AF-A0A6P0LZK2-F1
#
_entry.id   AF-A0A6P0LZK2-F1
#
_cell.length_a   1.000
_cell.length_b   1.000
_cell.length_c   1.000
_cell.angle_alpha   90.00
_cell.angle_beta   90.00
_cell.angle_gamma   90.00
#
_symmetry.space_group_name_H-M   'P 1'
#
loop_
_entity.id
_entity.type
_entity.pdbx_description
1 polymer ?
#
loop_
_entity_poly.entity_id
_entity_poly.type
_entity_poly.pdbx_seq_one_letter_code
_entity_poly.pdbx_strand_id
1 'polypeptide(L)'
;MLPTDLLISRQNGEEIIPKRLLINNQTCAMAAELIHCFIEATGSTQGELDRKLSDWEGDSPDYRVKRGLAHILKTSFSTFEVVSPIDPKELRQRVFALAAQSVPSRQATQETLESVSTALSKELNQEVLPEQISKGLYADLHENRILTQFDHPAPEALLHRYNLSQVQGIFYRASQMTLNAHRNVPGEYKLLIRYLKLFQLMTYIEGDADHGFTITIDGPTSLFKPSTRYGLAIAKLIPALLHVTKWSLKATLQSRDPYSGTIKTGHFSLNDRCGLVTHYPPGKPYDSMLEASFAKRWESQKTEWVLEREVDLIPIPGSVMVPDFRIVHPDGRNFLLEIIGYWRPEYLRKKFAQVRKAECDNLILAISERLNLEKAGVTVKNLPAQVVWFKDKLSPKAVLELLE
;
A
#
# COMPACT_ATOMS: atom_id res chain seq x y z
N MET A 1 1.07 3.34 8.10
CA MET A 1 0.79 2.12 8.89
C MET A 1 1.95 1.91 9.85
N LEU A 2 1.72 1.29 11.00
CA LEU A 2 2.77 1.08 12.00
C LEU A 2 3.55 -0.21 11.77
N PRO A 3 4.85 -0.25 12.08
CA PRO A 3 5.64 -1.48 12.09
C PRO A 3 5.30 -2.34 13.31
N THR A 4 5.59 -3.65 13.23
CA THR A 4 5.13 -4.66 14.20
C THR A 4 5.56 -4.38 15.65
N ASP A 5 6.75 -3.81 15.83
CA ASP A 5 7.33 -3.41 17.11
C ASP A 5 6.57 -2.25 17.80
N LEU A 6 5.87 -1.42 17.02
CA LEU A 6 5.04 -0.31 17.53
C LEU A 6 3.55 -0.68 17.67
N LEU A 7 3.17 -1.91 17.32
CA LEU A 7 1.79 -2.39 17.49
C LEU A 7 1.52 -2.84 18.92
N ILE A 8 0.49 -2.26 19.52
CA ILE A 8 0.10 -2.53 20.89
C ILE A 8 -1.27 -3.19 20.87
N SER A 9 -1.36 -4.39 21.40
CA SER A 9 -2.61 -5.13 21.53
C SER A 9 -2.64 -5.90 22.84
N ARG A 10 -3.82 -6.03 23.43
CA ARG A 10 -4.09 -6.95 24.54
C ARG A 10 -4.89 -8.15 24.04
N GLN A 11 -4.77 -9.28 24.73
CA GLN A 11 -5.60 -10.45 24.48
C GLN A 11 -6.63 -10.59 25.59
N ASN A 12 -7.87 -10.90 25.23
CA ASN A 12 -8.94 -11.24 26.16
C ASN A 12 -9.56 -12.58 25.71
N GLY A 13 -9.14 -13.68 26.31
CA GLY A 13 -9.39 -15.01 25.76
C GLY A 13 -8.75 -15.14 24.37
N GLU A 14 -9.55 -15.51 23.37
CA GLU A 14 -9.11 -15.60 21.98
C GLU A 14 -9.20 -14.26 21.23
N GLU A 15 -9.83 -13.23 21.80
CA GLU A 15 -10.02 -11.94 21.14
C GLU A 15 -8.80 -11.02 21.29
N ILE A 16 -8.32 -10.46 20.17
CA ILE A 16 -7.23 -9.48 20.15
C ILE A 16 -7.82 -8.06 20.10
N ILE A 17 -7.50 -7.24 21.10
CA ILE A 17 -7.98 -5.86 21.19
C ILE A 17 -6.80 -4.90 20.97
N PRO A 18 -6.78 -4.12 19.87
CA PRO A 18 -5.73 -3.14 19.63
C PRO A 18 -5.84 -1.97 20.59
N LYS A 19 -4.70 -1.35 20.93
CA LYS A 19 -4.69 -0.09 21.68
C LYS A 19 -5.39 0.99 20.84
N ARG A 20 -6.30 1.71 21.48
CA ARG A 20 -6.91 2.92 20.95
C ARG A 20 -6.69 4.05 21.94
N LEU A 21 -6.27 5.19 21.42
CA LEU A 21 -6.19 6.44 22.17
C LEU A 21 -7.55 7.10 22.18
N LEU A 22 -7.95 7.61 23.34
CA LEU A 22 -9.10 8.50 23.45
C LEU A 22 -8.73 9.85 22.82
N ILE A 23 -9.70 10.50 22.19
CA ILE A 23 -9.53 11.82 21.62
C ILE A 23 -10.04 12.80 22.67
N ASN A 24 -9.11 13.33 23.46
CA ASN A 24 -9.39 14.28 24.53
C ASN A 24 -8.27 15.33 24.59
N ASN A 25 -8.44 16.36 25.42
CA ASN A 25 -7.49 17.47 25.46
C ASN A 25 -6.06 17.02 25.83
N GLN A 26 -5.90 16.00 26.67
CA GLN A 26 -4.57 15.50 27.07
C GLN A 26 -3.83 14.82 25.92
N THR A 27 -4.51 13.92 25.20
CA THR A 27 -3.90 13.22 24.05
C THR A 27 -3.71 14.16 22.86
N CYS A 28 -4.60 15.13 22.67
CA CYS A 28 -4.45 16.16 21.64
C CYS A 28 -3.29 17.11 21.96
N ALA A 29 -3.09 17.48 23.23
CA ALA A 29 -1.92 18.27 23.64
C ALA A 29 -0.61 17.54 23.35
N MET A 30 -0.52 16.25 23.70
CA MET A 30 0.66 15.42 23.36
C MET A 30 0.91 15.34 21.85
N ALA A 31 -0.15 15.17 21.05
CA ALA A 31 -0.03 15.17 19.60
C ALA A 31 0.41 16.54 19.06
N ALA A 32 -0.09 17.63 19.62
CA ALA A 32 0.27 19.00 19.24
C ALA A 32 1.74 19.32 19.57
N GLU A 33 2.22 18.94 20.76
CA GLU A 33 3.65 19.07 21.13
C GLU A 33 4.56 18.34 20.14
N LEU A 34 4.18 17.11 19.78
CA LEU A 34 4.94 16.32 18.82
C LEU A 34 4.92 16.95 17.42
N ILE A 35 3.77 17.44 16.96
CA ILE A 35 3.66 18.16 15.69
C ILE A 35 4.56 19.41 15.69
N HIS A 36 4.58 20.16 16.80
CA HIS A 36 5.44 21.33 16.95
C HIS A 36 6.94 20.98 16.83
N CYS A 37 7.36 19.86 17.43
CA CYS A 37 8.73 19.36 17.30
C CYS A 37 9.15 19.14 15.83
N PHE A 38 8.24 18.61 14.99
CA PHE A 38 8.49 18.45 13.56
C PHE A 38 8.51 19.79 12.81
N ILE A 39 7.62 20.74 13.17
CA ILE A 39 7.62 22.09 12.58
C ILE A 39 8.98 22.77 12.84
N GLU A 40 9.44 22.78 14.08
CA GLU A 40 10.74 23.36 14.46
C GLU A 40 11.95 22.64 13.85
N ALA A 41 11.81 21.37 13.48
CA ALA A 41 12.86 20.59 12.84
C ALA A 41 12.85 20.70 11.31
N THR A 42 11.95 21.49 10.72
CA THR A 42 11.93 21.70 9.27
C THR A 42 13.21 22.43 8.85
N GLY A 43 13.95 21.87 7.89
CA GLY A 43 15.28 22.31 7.47
C GLY A 43 16.45 21.67 8.23
N SER A 44 16.19 20.94 9.33
CA SER A 44 17.21 20.18 10.07
C SER A 44 17.44 18.78 9.47
N THR A 45 18.53 18.15 9.90
CA THR A 45 18.82 16.76 9.57
C THR A 45 17.85 15.82 10.30
N GLN A 46 17.61 14.66 9.71
CA GLN A 46 16.77 13.64 10.32
C GLN A 46 17.36 13.13 11.65
N GLY A 47 18.69 13.10 11.79
CA GLY A 47 19.38 12.74 13.03
C GLY A 47 19.14 13.74 14.16
N GLU A 48 19.09 15.04 13.85
CA GLU A 48 18.70 16.07 14.83
C GLU A 48 17.25 15.90 15.28
N LEU A 49 16.34 15.64 14.35
CA LEU A 49 14.95 15.34 14.66
C LEU A 49 14.84 14.07 15.53
N ASP A 50 15.51 12.99 15.15
CA ASP A 50 15.49 11.73 15.89
C ASP A 50 16.05 11.91 17.32
N ARG A 51 17.03 12.79 17.52
CA ARG A 51 17.52 13.18 18.87
C ARG A 51 16.47 13.96 19.67
N LYS A 52 15.87 15.01 19.08
CA LYS A 52 14.78 15.78 19.73
C LYS A 52 13.62 14.87 20.14
N LEU A 53 13.28 13.90 19.29
CA LEU A 53 12.23 12.91 19.58
C LEU A 53 12.61 11.95 20.70
N SER A 54 13.88 11.54 20.79
CA SER A 54 14.39 10.74 21.90
C SER A 54 14.34 11.50 23.21
N ASP A 55 14.71 12.79 23.20
CA ASP A 55 14.65 13.65 24.39
C ASP A 55 13.20 13.87 24.84
N TRP A 56 12.27 14.06 23.90
CA TRP A 56 10.84 14.19 24.17
C TRP A 56 10.20 12.88 24.66
N GLU A 57 10.69 11.72 24.22
CA GLU A 57 10.27 10.42 24.73
C GLU A 57 10.54 10.31 26.24
N GLY A 58 11.79 10.61 26.63
CA GLY A 58 12.28 10.53 28.00
C GLY A 58 12.04 9.16 28.64
N ASP A 59 11.83 9.14 29.96
CA ASP A 59 11.53 7.92 30.72
C ASP A 59 10.02 7.58 30.74
N SER A 60 9.25 8.03 29.75
CA SER A 60 7.81 7.85 29.74
C SER A 60 7.43 6.37 29.56
N PRO A 61 6.51 5.82 30.39
CA PRO A 61 6.05 4.44 30.22
C PRO A 61 5.31 4.22 28.90
N ASP A 62 4.79 5.28 28.28
CA ASP A 62 4.05 5.25 27.01
C ASP A 62 4.95 5.45 25.77
N TYR A 63 6.24 5.16 25.87
CA TYR A 63 7.22 5.34 24.78
C TYR A 63 6.77 4.72 23.44
N ARG A 64 6.09 3.57 23.46
CA ARG A 64 5.58 2.92 22.24
C ARG A 64 4.49 3.74 21.53
N VAL A 65 3.66 4.46 22.29
CA VAL A 65 2.65 5.37 21.73
C VAL A 65 3.34 6.57 21.10
N LYS A 66 4.26 7.20 21.84
CA LYS A 66 5.08 8.33 21.38
C LYS A 66 5.82 8.01 20.08
N ARG A 67 6.57 6.90 20.04
CA ARG A 67 7.26 6.42 18.83
C ARG A 67 6.30 6.13 17.68
N GLY A 68 5.13 5.56 17.96
CA GLY A 68 4.13 5.29 16.94
C GLY A 68 3.56 6.56 16.31
N LEU A 69 3.26 7.59 17.11
CA LEU A 69 2.84 8.90 16.58
C LEU A 69 3.96 9.55 15.75
N ALA A 70 5.19 9.54 16.26
CA ALA A 70 6.35 10.10 15.55
C ALA A 70 6.63 9.37 14.23
N HIS A 71 6.50 8.04 14.22
CA HIS A 71 6.64 7.24 13.00
C HIS A 71 5.60 7.61 11.94
N ILE A 72 4.35 7.87 12.35
CA ILE A 72 3.29 8.28 11.43
C ILE A 72 3.61 9.65 10.83
N LEU A 73 4.05 10.63 11.63
CA LEU A 73 4.48 11.95 11.16
C LEU A 73 5.64 11.84 10.16
N LYS A 74 6.66 11.06 10.53
CA LYS A 74 7.86 10.83 9.70
C LYS A 74 7.55 10.16 8.36
N THR A 75 6.57 9.25 8.32
CA THR A 75 6.30 8.43 7.12
C THR A 75 5.18 8.99 6.23
N SER A 76 4.16 9.64 6.82
CA SER A 76 2.96 10.06 6.09
C SER A 76 2.87 11.57 5.83
N PHE A 77 3.64 12.37 6.57
CA PHE A 77 3.51 13.84 6.57
C PHE A 77 4.84 14.56 6.35
N SER A 78 5.95 13.84 6.24
CA SER A 78 7.29 14.41 6.13
C SER A 78 7.95 13.98 4.83
N THR A 79 8.63 14.90 4.15
CA THR A 79 9.49 14.64 3.00
C THR A 79 10.94 14.84 3.40
N PHE A 80 11.74 13.78 3.27
CA PHE A 80 13.17 13.81 3.56
C PHE A 80 13.96 13.68 2.27
N GLU A 81 14.82 14.65 2.00
CA GLU A 81 15.59 14.72 0.76
C GLU A 81 17.09 14.67 1.03
N VAL A 82 17.82 14.13 0.05
CA VAL A 82 19.28 14.13 0.02
C VAL A 82 19.71 15.47 -0.58
N VAL A 83 20.24 16.36 0.24
CA VAL A 83 20.70 17.69 -0.20
C VAL A 83 22.20 17.65 -0.44
N SER A 84 22.60 17.57 -1.71
CA SER A 84 24.01 17.55 -2.14
C SER A 84 24.13 18.20 -3.53
N PRO A 85 25.24 18.90 -3.85
CA PRO A 85 25.45 19.54 -5.16
C PRO A 85 25.43 18.55 -6.34
N ILE A 86 25.97 17.35 -6.12
CA ILE A 86 25.94 16.21 -7.05
C ILE A 86 25.63 14.94 -6.26
N ASP A 87 25.49 13.80 -6.94
CA ASP A 87 25.30 12.51 -6.26
C ASP A 87 26.39 12.28 -5.19
N PRO A 88 26.04 11.99 -3.91
CA PRO A 88 27.01 11.89 -2.82
C PRO A 88 28.13 10.87 -3.08
N LYS A 89 27.87 9.80 -3.84
CA LYS A 89 28.91 8.83 -4.20
C LYS A 89 29.95 9.43 -5.13
N GLU A 90 29.51 10.19 -6.13
CA GLU A 90 30.38 10.92 -7.03
C GLU A 90 31.15 12.02 -6.30
N LEU A 91 30.48 12.76 -5.42
CA LEU A 91 31.10 13.80 -4.60
C LEU A 91 32.25 13.25 -3.75
N ARG A 92 32.03 12.13 -3.05
CA ARG A 92 33.07 11.44 -2.28
C ARG A 92 34.25 11.03 -3.17
N GLN A 93 33.97 10.50 -4.36
CA GLN A 93 35.04 10.06 -5.27
C GLN A 93 35.92 11.23 -5.69
N ARG A 94 35.33 12.38 -6.05
CA ARG A 94 36.08 13.59 -6.46
C ARG A 94 36.88 14.18 -5.30
N VAL A 95 36.23 14.36 -4.14
CA VAL A 95 36.88 14.94 -2.95
C VAL A 95 38.04 14.06 -2.46
N PHE A 96 37.83 12.74 -2.36
CA PHE A 96 38.87 11.85 -1.86
C PHE A 96 40.01 11.63 -2.86
N ALA A 97 39.73 11.64 -4.17
CA ALA A 97 40.78 11.58 -5.20
C ALA A 97 41.68 12.83 -5.18
N LEU A 98 41.11 14.00 -4.89
CA LEU A 98 41.89 15.23 -4.74
C LEU A 98 42.64 15.26 -3.40
N ALA A 99 41.99 14.90 -2.30
CA ALA A 99 42.60 14.86 -0.97
C ALA A 99 43.83 13.94 -0.93
N ALA A 100 43.79 12.81 -1.63
CA ALA A 100 44.88 11.83 -1.70
C ALA A 100 46.19 12.36 -2.33
N GLN A 101 46.15 13.52 -2.99
CA GLN A 101 47.33 14.13 -3.63
C GLN A 101 48.17 14.97 -2.63
N SER A 102 47.67 15.16 -1.41
CA SER A 102 48.28 16.05 -0.41
C SER A 102 48.49 15.35 0.93
N VAL A 103 49.40 15.89 1.76
CA VAL A 103 49.60 15.39 3.12
C VAL A 103 48.41 15.80 4.00
N PRO A 104 47.78 14.87 4.75
CA PRO A 104 46.61 15.18 5.57
C PRO A 104 46.87 16.30 6.58
N SER A 105 46.15 17.42 6.43
CA SER A 105 46.14 18.52 7.37
C SER A 105 44.81 19.27 7.31
N ARG A 106 44.50 20.08 8.35
CA ARG A 106 43.30 20.93 8.36
C ARG A 106 43.32 21.92 7.19
N GLN A 107 44.49 22.50 6.93
CA GLN A 107 44.70 23.41 5.82
C GLN A 107 44.46 22.72 4.46
N ALA A 108 45.08 21.55 4.24
CA ALA A 108 44.89 20.78 3.01
C ALA A 108 43.42 20.36 2.79
N THR A 109 42.68 20.08 3.86
CA THR A 109 41.24 19.77 3.78
C THR A 109 40.44 20.97 3.28
N GLN A 110 40.70 22.16 3.81
CA GLN A 110 40.03 23.38 3.38
C GLN A 110 40.34 23.70 1.92
N GLU A 111 41.62 23.64 1.52
CA GLU A 111 42.06 23.83 0.13
C GLU A 111 41.41 22.82 -0.83
N THR A 112 41.28 21.55 -0.41
CA THR A 112 40.60 20.50 -1.19
C THR A 112 39.13 20.84 -1.39
N LEU A 113 38.42 21.23 -0.32
CA LEU A 113 37.00 21.58 -0.39
C LEU A 113 36.77 22.81 -1.28
N GLU A 114 37.59 23.85 -1.14
CA GLU A 114 37.53 25.08 -1.96
C GLU A 114 37.78 24.80 -3.44
N SER A 115 38.76 23.94 -3.74
CA SER A 115 39.08 23.52 -5.11
C SER A 115 37.92 22.75 -5.76
N VAL A 116 37.36 21.77 -5.05
CA VAL A 116 36.17 21.03 -5.53
C VAL A 116 34.97 21.97 -5.67
N SER A 117 34.79 22.93 -4.75
CA SER A 117 33.74 23.95 -4.81
C SER A 117 33.81 24.77 -6.08
N THR A 118 35.01 25.24 -6.40
CA THR A 118 35.27 26.05 -7.59
C THR A 118 35.06 25.25 -8.86
N ALA A 119 35.50 23.99 -8.89
CA ALA A 119 35.32 23.10 -10.02
C ALA A 119 33.84 22.80 -10.28
N LEU A 120 33.09 22.40 -9.24
CA LEU A 120 31.66 22.12 -9.35
C LEU A 120 30.86 23.36 -9.69
N SER A 121 31.24 24.53 -9.16
CA SER A 121 30.52 25.77 -9.46
C SER A 121 30.57 26.13 -10.95
N LYS A 122 31.72 25.86 -11.59
CA LYS A 122 31.90 26.06 -13.04
C LYS A 122 31.16 25.01 -13.85
N GLU A 123 31.22 23.74 -13.44
CA GLU A 123 30.57 22.64 -14.16
C GLU A 123 29.04 22.73 -14.15
N LEU A 124 28.48 23.09 -13.00
CA LEU A 124 27.03 23.18 -12.81
C LEU A 124 26.45 24.55 -13.21
N ASN A 125 27.29 25.53 -13.55
CA ASN A 125 26.89 26.93 -13.76
C ASN A 125 26.06 27.51 -12.59
N GLN A 126 26.41 27.11 -11.37
CA GLN A 126 25.73 27.51 -10.13
C GLN A 126 26.76 27.64 -9.01
N GLU A 127 26.62 28.61 -8.11
CA GLU A 127 27.50 28.73 -6.95
C GLU A 127 27.35 27.53 -6.01
N VAL A 128 28.45 26.82 -5.78
CA VAL A 128 28.59 25.75 -4.79
C VAL A 128 29.58 26.23 -3.74
N LEU A 129 29.20 26.13 -2.46
CA LEU A 129 30.02 26.53 -1.32
C LEU A 129 30.79 25.33 -0.72
N PRO A 130 31.98 25.53 -0.12
CA PRO A 130 32.75 24.45 0.50
C PRO A 130 31.98 23.71 1.61
N GLU A 131 31.13 24.44 2.35
CA GLU A 131 30.27 23.87 3.38
C GLU A 131 29.22 22.90 2.79
N GLN A 132 28.69 23.19 1.60
CA GLN A 132 27.75 22.31 0.90
C GLN A 132 28.43 21.01 0.45
N ILE A 133 29.71 21.07 0.10
CA ILE A 133 30.50 19.86 -0.21
C ILE A 133 30.67 19.03 1.05
N SER A 134 31.12 19.66 2.13
CA SER A 134 31.34 18.98 3.42
C SER A 134 30.08 18.26 3.91
N LYS A 135 28.92 18.94 3.90
CA LYS A 135 27.62 18.36 4.25
C LYS A 135 27.15 17.32 3.22
N GLY A 136 27.40 17.55 1.94
CA GLY A 136 26.99 16.68 0.83
C GLY A 136 27.69 15.32 0.82
N LEU A 137 28.90 15.20 1.37
CA LEU A 137 29.70 13.95 1.35
C LEU A 137 28.95 12.73 1.86
N TYR A 138 28.07 12.90 2.85
CA TYR A 138 27.31 11.81 3.46
C TYR A 138 25.81 12.12 3.55
N ALA A 139 25.31 13.03 2.70
CA ALA A 139 23.90 13.41 2.67
C ALA A 139 22.95 12.25 2.31
N ASP A 140 23.48 11.17 1.71
CA ASP A 140 22.74 9.95 1.39
C ASP A 140 22.42 9.06 2.61
N LEU A 141 23.17 9.22 3.71
CA LEU A 141 22.90 8.52 4.97
C LEU A 141 21.55 8.97 5.56
N HIS A 142 20.80 8.03 6.11
CA HIS A 142 19.43 8.25 6.59
C HIS A 142 19.34 9.37 7.63
N GLU A 143 20.33 9.48 8.52
CA GLU A 143 20.42 10.52 9.54
C GLU A 143 20.73 11.92 8.97
N ASN A 144 21.38 12.02 7.81
CA ASN A 144 21.81 13.30 7.22
C ASN A 144 20.80 13.87 6.22
N ARG A 145 19.75 13.12 5.89
CA ARG A 145 18.66 13.61 5.03
C ARG A 145 17.99 14.80 5.70
N ILE A 146 17.62 15.80 4.92
CA ILE A 146 17.01 17.03 5.43
C ILE A 146 15.49 16.90 5.37
N LEU A 147 14.81 17.30 6.44
CA LEU A 147 13.36 17.47 6.44
C LEU A 147 13.00 18.72 5.63
N THR A 148 12.66 18.56 4.35
CA THR A 148 12.41 19.70 3.46
C THR A 148 10.96 20.17 3.47
N GLN A 149 10.02 19.24 3.71
CA GLN A 149 8.60 19.55 3.78
C GLN A 149 7.94 18.78 4.92
N PHE A 150 7.04 19.45 5.64
CA PHE A 150 6.20 18.86 6.67
C PHE A 150 4.74 19.33 6.54
N ASP A 151 3.86 18.44 6.09
CA ASP A 151 2.43 18.69 5.92
C ASP A 151 1.71 18.42 7.25
N HIS A 152 1.75 19.37 8.17
CA HIS A 152 1.29 19.15 9.54
C HIS A 152 -0.22 18.78 9.63
N PRO A 153 -0.59 17.62 10.20
CA PRO A 153 -2.00 17.30 10.43
C PRO A 153 -2.56 18.06 11.65
N ALA A 154 -3.89 18.13 11.76
CA ALA A 154 -4.52 18.46 13.03
C ALA A 154 -4.20 17.37 14.09
N PRO A 155 -4.04 17.71 15.39
CA PRO A 155 -3.75 16.74 16.44
C PRO A 155 -4.74 15.56 16.47
N GLU A 156 -6.03 15.83 16.34
CA GLU A 156 -7.10 14.82 16.30
C GLU A 156 -6.94 13.88 15.10
N ALA A 157 -6.58 14.44 13.94
CA ALA A 157 -6.35 13.66 12.73
C ALA A 157 -5.17 12.69 12.90
N LEU A 158 -4.11 13.12 13.59
CA LEU A 158 -2.98 12.25 13.93
C LEU A 158 -3.40 11.11 14.86
N LEU A 159 -4.22 11.39 15.87
CA LEU A 159 -4.74 10.36 16.80
C LEU A 159 -5.66 9.36 16.08
N HIS A 160 -6.54 9.84 15.21
CA HIS A 160 -7.36 8.97 14.34
C HIS A 160 -6.47 8.09 13.45
N ARG A 161 -5.44 8.67 12.84
CA ARG A 161 -4.46 7.97 12.01
C ARG A 161 -3.70 6.89 12.79
N TYR A 162 -3.36 7.16 14.05
CA TYR A 162 -2.74 6.20 14.96
C TYR A 162 -3.68 5.05 15.29
N ASN A 163 -4.91 5.34 15.71
CA ASN A 163 -5.92 4.33 16.05
C ASN A 163 -6.22 3.40 14.86
N LEU A 164 -6.36 3.98 13.66
CA LEU A 164 -6.50 3.20 12.43
C LEU A 164 -5.27 2.33 12.17
N SER A 165 -4.06 2.88 12.33
CA SER A 165 -2.82 2.13 12.11
C SER A 165 -2.63 0.97 13.10
N GLN A 166 -3.06 1.10 14.35
CA GLN A 166 -3.07 0.01 15.33
C GLN A 166 -4.00 -1.13 14.90
N VAL A 167 -5.20 -0.79 14.40
CA VAL A 167 -6.15 -1.78 13.87
C VAL A 167 -5.62 -2.44 12.60
N GLN A 168 -5.05 -1.67 11.67
CA GLN A 168 -4.42 -2.20 10.46
C GLN A 168 -3.33 -3.23 10.77
N GLY A 169 -2.54 -2.99 11.83
CA GLY A 169 -1.48 -3.89 12.25
C GLY A 169 -1.93 -5.28 12.67
N ILE A 170 -3.18 -5.44 13.13
CA ILE A 170 -3.73 -6.76 13.48
C ILE A 170 -3.72 -7.69 12.26
N PHE A 171 -4.03 -7.14 11.09
CA PHE A 171 -4.17 -7.91 9.85
C PHE A 171 -2.85 -8.43 9.29
N TYR A 172 -1.72 -8.01 9.83
CA TYR A 172 -0.41 -8.58 9.47
C TYR A 172 -0.33 -10.08 9.82
N ARG A 173 -1.15 -10.53 10.78
CA ARG A 173 -1.21 -11.92 11.27
C ARG A 173 -2.50 -12.65 10.88
N ALA A 174 -3.34 -12.06 10.03
CA ALA A 174 -4.60 -12.68 9.64
C ALA A 174 -4.38 -13.95 8.79
N SER A 175 -5.10 -15.04 9.06
CA SER A 175 -5.12 -16.24 8.22
C SER A 175 -6.30 -16.27 7.27
N GLN A 176 -7.40 -15.65 7.68
CA GLN A 176 -8.63 -15.55 6.93
C GLN A 176 -9.40 -14.33 7.43
N MET A 177 -10.10 -13.67 6.53
CA MET A 177 -10.97 -12.56 6.86
C MET A 177 -12.30 -12.71 6.10
N THR A 178 -13.41 -12.56 6.82
CA THR A 178 -14.75 -12.54 6.26
C THR A 178 -15.34 -11.16 6.51
N LEU A 179 -15.73 -10.51 5.43
CA LEU A 179 -16.35 -9.19 5.43
C LEU A 179 -17.78 -9.34 4.91
N ASN A 180 -18.76 -9.00 5.74
CA ASN A 180 -20.15 -8.88 5.32
C ASN A 180 -20.44 -7.41 5.08
N ALA A 181 -20.54 -7.01 3.81
CA ALA A 181 -21.04 -5.71 3.41
C ALA A 181 -22.57 -5.84 3.22
N HIS A 182 -23.35 -5.42 4.22
CA HIS A 182 -24.81 -5.44 4.17
C HIS A 182 -25.34 -4.48 3.10
N ARG A 183 -26.66 -4.35 2.93
CA ARG A 183 -27.26 -3.44 1.94
C ARG A 183 -26.71 -1.99 2.02
N ASN A 184 -25.91 -1.61 1.03
CA ASN A 184 -25.32 -0.28 0.83
C ASN A 184 -25.72 0.29 -0.56
N VAL A 185 -25.36 1.55 -0.82
CA VAL A 185 -25.55 2.18 -2.14
C VAL A 185 -24.58 1.53 -3.15
N PRO A 186 -24.98 1.31 -4.43
CA PRO A 186 -24.13 0.65 -5.43
C PRO A 186 -22.71 1.23 -5.57
N GLY A 187 -22.56 2.55 -5.44
CA GLY A 187 -21.26 3.22 -5.49
C GLY A 187 -20.28 2.78 -4.39
N GLU A 188 -20.77 2.47 -3.18
CA GLU A 188 -19.94 2.00 -2.06
C GLU A 188 -19.41 0.58 -2.30
N TYR A 189 -20.23 -0.31 -2.87
CA TYR A 189 -19.79 -1.65 -3.24
C TYR A 189 -18.75 -1.60 -4.36
N LYS A 190 -19.02 -0.81 -5.41
CA LYS A 190 -18.06 -0.60 -6.51
C LYS A 190 -16.72 -0.09 -5.96
N LEU A 191 -16.77 0.87 -5.04
CA LEU A 191 -15.58 1.42 -4.39
C LEU A 191 -14.80 0.34 -3.62
N LEU A 192 -15.47 -0.41 -2.75
CA LEU A 192 -14.87 -1.49 -1.97
C LEU A 192 -14.22 -2.54 -2.87
N ILE A 193 -14.93 -3.01 -3.89
CA ILE A 193 -14.45 -4.01 -4.85
C ILE A 193 -13.24 -3.49 -5.63
N ARG A 194 -13.23 -2.21 -6.03
CA ARG A 194 -12.07 -1.60 -6.67
C ARG A 194 -10.85 -1.60 -5.75
N TYR A 195 -11.02 -1.38 -4.45
CA TYR A 195 -9.91 -1.52 -3.50
C TYR A 195 -9.46 -2.98 -3.30
N LEU A 196 -10.38 -3.95 -3.34
CA LEU A 196 -10.00 -5.38 -3.31
C LEU A 196 -9.09 -5.73 -4.50
N LYS A 197 -9.45 -5.26 -5.70
CA LYS A 197 -8.67 -5.42 -6.94
C LYS A 197 -7.35 -4.65 -6.91
N LEU A 198 -7.37 -3.39 -6.47
CA LEU A 198 -6.19 -2.55 -6.27
C LEU A 198 -5.11 -3.27 -5.46
N PHE A 199 -5.52 -3.83 -4.31
CA PHE A 199 -4.59 -4.52 -3.40
C PHE A 199 -4.34 -5.98 -3.79
N GLN A 200 -4.85 -6.42 -4.94
CA GLN A 200 -4.69 -7.76 -5.50
C GLN A 200 -5.06 -8.85 -4.48
N LEU A 201 -6.13 -8.61 -3.73
CA LEU A 201 -6.60 -9.53 -2.70
C LEU A 201 -7.32 -10.70 -3.35
N MET A 202 -7.01 -11.91 -2.87
CA MET A 202 -7.71 -13.12 -3.26
C MET A 202 -9.04 -13.15 -2.55
N THR A 203 -10.08 -12.73 -3.27
CA THR A 203 -11.41 -12.58 -2.72
C THR A 203 -12.39 -13.50 -3.42
N TYR A 204 -13.39 -13.93 -2.66
CA TYR A 204 -14.55 -14.62 -3.16
C TYR A 204 -15.79 -13.89 -2.65
N ILE A 205 -16.67 -13.52 -3.57
CA ILE A 205 -17.83 -12.65 -3.31
C ILE A 205 -19.10 -13.47 -3.53
N GLU A 206 -19.91 -13.54 -2.48
CA GLU A 206 -21.22 -14.19 -2.45
C GLU A 206 -22.30 -13.17 -2.12
N GLY A 207 -23.53 -13.41 -2.58
CA GLY A 207 -24.67 -12.54 -2.34
C GLY A 207 -25.06 -11.69 -3.55
N ASP A 208 -25.92 -10.71 -3.30
CA ASP A 208 -26.51 -9.84 -4.32
C ASP A 208 -26.64 -8.40 -3.80
N ALA A 209 -27.00 -7.47 -4.68
CA ALA A 209 -27.13 -6.06 -4.32
C ALA A 209 -28.28 -5.79 -3.32
N ASP A 210 -29.27 -6.68 -3.24
CA ASP A 210 -30.48 -6.50 -2.42
C ASP A 210 -30.25 -6.90 -0.96
N HIS A 211 -29.53 -8.00 -0.73
CA HIS A 211 -29.19 -8.55 0.59
C HIS A 211 -27.82 -8.09 1.09
N GLY A 212 -26.91 -7.76 0.17
CA GLY A 212 -25.51 -7.44 0.43
C GLY A 212 -24.56 -8.56 0.06
N PHE A 213 -23.26 -8.29 0.21
CA PHE A 213 -22.19 -9.18 -0.19
C PHE A 213 -21.44 -9.75 1.01
N THR A 214 -21.19 -11.05 0.99
CA THR A 214 -20.20 -11.71 1.84
C THR A 214 -18.92 -11.90 1.04
N ILE A 215 -17.86 -11.22 1.47
CA ILE A 215 -16.55 -11.22 0.85
C ILE A 215 -15.62 -12.03 1.74
N THR A 216 -15.21 -13.19 1.28
CA THR A 216 -14.19 -14.01 1.95
C THR A 216 -12.83 -13.71 1.35
N ILE A 217 -11.87 -13.41 2.21
CA ILE A 217 -10.49 -13.06 1.85
C ILE A 217 -9.59 -14.07 2.54
N ASP A 218 -8.95 -14.93 1.76
CA ASP A 218 -7.92 -15.84 2.27
C ASP A 218 -6.73 -15.00 2.72
N GLY A 219 -6.17 -15.26 3.91
CA GLY A 219 -5.13 -14.45 4.56
C GLY A 219 -3.69 -14.97 4.41
N PRO A 220 -2.68 -14.16 4.79
CA PRO A 220 -1.26 -14.47 4.63
C PRO A 220 -0.71 -15.70 5.36
N THR A 221 -1.39 -16.23 6.38
CA THR A 221 -0.94 -17.42 7.13
C THR A 221 -1.60 -18.73 6.69
N SER A 222 -2.63 -18.67 5.82
CA SER A 222 -3.07 -19.81 4.99
C SER A 222 -2.07 -20.14 3.85
N LEU A 223 -1.06 -19.28 3.68
CA LEU A 223 0.02 -19.49 2.73
C LEU A 223 1.04 -20.49 3.32
N PHE A 224 1.48 -21.49 2.54
CA PHE A 224 2.54 -22.45 2.92
C PHE A 224 3.85 -21.81 3.45
N LYS A 225 4.03 -20.50 3.22
CA LYS A 225 4.98 -19.63 3.94
C LYS A 225 4.26 -18.34 4.32
N PRO A 226 4.20 -17.93 5.60
CA PRO A 226 3.65 -16.65 6.02
C PRO A 226 4.32 -15.52 5.23
N SER A 227 3.54 -14.78 4.42
CA SER A 227 4.06 -13.63 3.69
C SER A 227 3.53 -12.34 4.31
N THR A 228 4.43 -11.56 4.91
CA THR A 228 4.10 -10.24 5.49
C THR A 228 3.52 -9.29 4.44
N ARG A 229 3.91 -9.45 3.18
CA ARG A 229 3.44 -8.65 2.03
C ARG A 229 1.93 -8.72 1.83
N TYR A 230 1.34 -9.91 1.95
CA TYR A 230 -0.09 -10.07 1.72
C TYR A 230 -0.93 -9.62 2.93
N GLY A 231 -0.43 -9.79 4.16
CA GLY A 231 -1.04 -9.18 5.36
C GLY A 231 -1.06 -7.66 5.32
N LEU A 232 0.00 -7.04 4.78
CA LEU A 232 0.04 -5.60 4.52
C LEU A 232 -1.00 -5.18 3.46
N ALA A 233 -1.27 -6.01 2.45
CA ALA A 233 -2.31 -5.73 1.46
C ALA A 233 -3.71 -5.72 2.09
N ILE A 234 -4.02 -6.70 2.96
CA ILE A 234 -5.28 -6.71 3.74
C ILE A 234 -5.37 -5.47 4.64
N ALA A 235 -4.29 -5.12 5.33
CA ALA A 235 -4.26 -3.93 6.18
C ALA A 235 -4.56 -2.64 5.40
N LYS A 236 -4.13 -2.54 4.14
CA LYS A 236 -4.44 -1.40 3.25
C LYS A 236 -5.90 -1.35 2.82
N LEU A 237 -6.65 -2.44 2.89
CA LEU A 237 -8.09 -2.45 2.61
C LEU A 237 -8.91 -1.76 3.71
N ILE A 238 -8.48 -1.83 4.97
CA ILE A 238 -9.27 -1.33 6.11
C ILE A 238 -9.69 0.15 5.97
N PRO A 239 -8.80 1.10 5.60
CA PRO A 239 -9.21 2.48 5.34
C PRO A 239 -10.27 2.61 4.24
N ALA A 240 -10.22 1.78 3.20
CA ALA A 240 -11.21 1.78 2.14
C ALA A 240 -12.57 1.26 2.61
N LEU A 241 -12.56 0.24 3.47
CA LEU A 241 -13.78 -0.32 4.07
C LEU A 241 -14.56 0.74 4.88
N LEU A 242 -13.87 1.71 5.48
CA LEU A 242 -14.50 2.80 6.23
C LEU A 242 -15.30 3.78 5.34
N HIS A 243 -15.22 3.70 4.01
CA HIS A 243 -16.12 4.42 3.12
C HIS A 243 -17.48 3.73 2.93
N VAL A 244 -17.63 2.49 3.40
CA VAL A 244 -18.87 1.71 3.32
C VAL A 244 -19.66 1.90 4.61
N THR A 245 -20.97 2.13 4.50
CA THR A 245 -21.80 2.55 5.65
C THR A 245 -22.26 1.40 6.55
N LYS A 246 -22.53 0.21 5.98
CA LYS A 246 -23.00 -0.96 6.75
C LYS A 246 -22.16 -2.19 6.47
N TRP A 247 -21.36 -2.60 7.44
CA TRP A 247 -20.52 -3.79 7.32
C TRP A 247 -20.15 -4.40 8.68
N SER A 248 -19.83 -5.69 8.65
CA SER A 248 -19.20 -6.41 9.75
C SER A 248 -18.03 -7.23 9.23
N LEU A 249 -16.95 -7.28 9.99
CA LEU A 249 -15.71 -7.94 9.64
C LEU A 249 -15.31 -8.87 10.77
N LYS A 250 -14.91 -10.08 10.40
CA LYS A 250 -14.29 -11.05 11.30
C LYS A 250 -12.99 -11.53 10.69
N ALA A 251 -11.93 -11.57 11.48
CA ALA A 251 -10.64 -12.09 11.07
C ALA A 251 -10.19 -13.18 12.04
N THR A 252 -9.69 -14.28 11.47
CA THR A 252 -8.95 -15.30 12.20
C THR A 252 -7.48 -14.95 12.09
N LEU A 253 -6.77 -15.01 13.20
CA LEU A 253 -5.38 -14.59 13.35
C LEU A 253 -4.55 -15.80 13.77
N GLN A 254 -3.34 -15.92 13.24
CA GLN A 254 -2.39 -16.95 13.65
C GLN A 254 -1.12 -16.29 14.15
N SER A 255 -0.74 -16.61 15.38
CA SER A 255 0.52 -16.17 15.97
C SER A 255 1.31 -17.38 16.42
N ARG A 256 2.61 -17.39 16.11
CA ARG A 256 3.52 -18.39 16.66
C ARG A 256 3.96 -17.95 18.04
N ASP A 257 3.82 -18.82 19.02
CA ASP A 257 4.38 -18.61 20.35
C ASP A 257 5.92 -18.67 20.25
N PRO A 258 6.65 -17.61 20.63
CA PRO A 258 8.11 -17.60 20.56
C PRO A 258 8.77 -18.69 21.42
N TYR A 259 8.14 -19.07 22.53
CA TYR A 259 8.71 -20.01 23.50
C TYR A 259 8.40 -21.46 23.13
N SER A 260 7.13 -21.77 22.87
CA SER A 260 6.69 -23.15 22.60
C SER A 260 6.70 -23.51 21.10
N GLY A 261 6.82 -22.52 20.21
CA GLY A 261 6.76 -22.71 18.77
C GLY A 261 5.37 -23.10 18.23
N THR A 262 4.37 -23.27 19.11
CA THR A 262 2.99 -23.64 18.77
C THR A 262 2.25 -22.49 18.08
N ILE A 263 1.33 -22.83 17.18
CA ILE A 263 0.46 -21.85 16.53
C ILE A 263 -0.75 -21.63 17.43
N LYS A 264 -0.93 -20.40 17.90
CA LYS A 264 -2.13 -19.96 18.60
C LYS A 264 -3.05 -19.26 17.63
N THR A 265 -4.32 -19.67 17.65
CA THR A 265 -5.39 -19.02 16.90
C THR A 265 -6.00 -17.93 17.77
N GLY A 266 -6.22 -16.76 17.19
CA GLY A 266 -6.98 -15.67 17.82
C GLY A 266 -8.01 -15.12 16.84
N HIS A 267 -8.91 -14.30 17.35
CA HIS A 267 -9.99 -13.69 16.59
C HIS A 267 -9.99 -12.18 16.77
N PHE A 268 -10.42 -11.47 15.73
CA PHE A 268 -10.68 -10.05 15.78
C PHE A 268 -11.97 -9.74 15.05
N SER A 269 -12.81 -8.90 15.64
CA SER A 269 -14.06 -8.46 15.05
C SER A 269 -14.14 -6.94 15.00
N LEU A 270 -14.77 -6.44 13.95
CA LEU A 270 -14.95 -5.00 13.72
C LEU A 270 -16.26 -4.79 12.96
N ASN A 271 -16.91 -3.65 13.15
CA ASN A 271 -18.12 -3.27 12.43
C ASN A 271 -18.13 -1.77 12.08
N ASP A 272 -19.17 -1.35 11.38
CA ASP A 272 -19.42 0.04 10.98
C ASP A 272 -19.42 1.05 12.13
N ARG A 273 -19.69 0.61 13.37
CA ARG A 273 -19.72 1.46 14.58
C ARG A 273 -18.37 1.58 15.29
N CYS A 274 -17.28 1.23 14.60
CA CYS A 274 -15.96 1.18 15.22
C CYS A 274 -15.34 2.56 15.55
N GLY A 275 -15.91 3.67 15.07
CA GLY A 275 -15.40 5.03 15.34
C GLY A 275 -14.01 5.31 14.74
N LEU A 276 -13.54 4.49 13.80
CA LEU A 276 -12.31 4.72 13.06
C LEU A 276 -12.57 5.72 11.93
N VAL A 277 -11.57 6.55 11.63
CA VAL A 277 -11.65 7.55 10.56
C VAL A 277 -10.63 7.19 9.49
N THR A 278 -11.09 7.18 8.23
CA THR A 278 -10.22 6.93 7.09
C THR A 278 -9.39 8.15 6.72
N HIS A 279 -8.22 7.88 6.19
CA HIS A 279 -7.33 8.87 5.59
C HIS A 279 -7.35 8.78 4.05
N TYR A 280 -8.15 7.86 3.49
CA TYR A 280 -8.32 7.78 2.05
C TYR A 280 -9.31 8.86 1.61
N PRO A 281 -9.01 9.60 0.52
CA PRO A 281 -9.91 10.62 0.01
C PRO A 281 -11.16 9.96 -0.59
N PRO A 282 -12.34 10.58 -0.44
CA PRO A 282 -13.55 10.07 -1.08
C PRO A 282 -13.41 10.09 -2.62
N GLY A 283 -13.92 9.05 -3.28
CA GLY A 283 -14.06 9.01 -4.74
C GLY A 283 -12.79 8.74 -5.56
N LYS A 284 -11.62 8.52 -4.95
CA LYS A 284 -10.39 8.17 -5.69
C LYS A 284 -9.71 6.90 -5.17
N PRO A 285 -10.06 5.73 -5.70
CA PRO A 285 -9.18 4.57 -5.64
C PRO A 285 -7.98 4.87 -6.52
N TYR A 286 -6.79 4.75 -5.96
CA TYR A 286 -5.59 4.61 -6.78
C TYR A 286 -5.73 3.28 -7.52
N ASP A 287 -5.53 3.24 -8.83
CA ASP A 287 -5.70 2.01 -9.62
C ASP A 287 -4.56 1.01 -9.37
N SER A 288 -4.81 -0.29 -9.58
CA SER A 288 -3.71 -1.26 -9.53
C SER A 288 -2.70 -0.88 -10.61
N MET A 289 -1.39 -0.94 -10.31
CA MET A 289 -0.37 -0.53 -11.29
C MET A 289 -0.53 -1.27 -12.63
N LEU A 290 -1.03 -2.51 -12.60
CA LEU A 290 -1.27 -3.31 -13.79
C LEU A 290 -2.45 -2.76 -14.60
N GLU A 291 -3.61 -2.55 -13.98
CA GLU A 291 -4.80 -1.97 -14.61
C GLU A 291 -4.53 -0.56 -15.15
N ALA A 292 -3.93 0.32 -14.36
CA ALA A 292 -3.56 1.67 -14.79
C ALA A 292 -2.58 1.63 -15.98
N SER A 293 -1.60 0.72 -15.95
CA SER A 293 -0.67 0.59 -17.07
C SER A 293 -1.36 0.09 -18.33
N PHE A 294 -2.38 -0.76 -18.22
CA PHE A 294 -3.16 -1.25 -19.35
C PHE A 294 -4.05 -0.15 -19.92
N ALA A 295 -4.82 0.55 -19.07
CA ALA A 295 -5.66 1.67 -19.49
C ALA A 295 -4.86 2.77 -20.22
N LYS A 296 -3.72 3.20 -19.66
CA LYS A 296 -2.83 4.18 -20.32
C LYS A 296 -2.30 3.72 -21.68
N ARG A 297 -2.08 2.41 -21.85
CA ARG A 297 -1.63 1.84 -23.13
C ARG A 297 -2.78 1.65 -24.11
N TRP A 298 -4.01 1.48 -23.62
CA TRP A 298 -5.20 1.45 -24.45
C TRP A 298 -5.48 2.81 -25.06
N GLU A 299 -5.38 3.88 -24.26
CA GLU A 299 -5.54 5.28 -24.71
C GLU A 299 -4.56 5.66 -25.83
N SER A 300 -3.39 5.02 -25.92
CA SER A 300 -2.43 5.26 -27.00
C SER A 300 -2.67 4.43 -28.26
N GLN A 301 -3.67 3.53 -28.27
CA GLN A 301 -4.06 2.81 -29.48
C GLN A 301 -5.03 3.65 -30.32
N LYS A 302 -4.86 3.60 -31.64
CA LYS A 302 -5.83 4.16 -32.59
C LYS A 302 -6.90 3.11 -32.86
N THR A 303 -7.94 3.08 -32.03
CA THR A 303 -9.04 2.12 -32.12
C THR A 303 -10.37 2.81 -31.83
N GLU A 304 -11.45 2.32 -32.44
CA GLU A 304 -12.83 2.75 -32.14
C GLU A 304 -13.34 2.13 -30.83
N TRP A 305 -12.69 1.08 -30.33
CA TRP A 305 -13.04 0.41 -29.09
C TRP A 305 -12.69 1.26 -27.85
N VAL A 306 -13.72 1.60 -27.07
CA VAL A 306 -13.62 2.37 -25.83
C VAL A 306 -13.46 1.43 -24.64
N LEU A 307 -12.41 1.65 -23.85
CA LEU A 307 -12.18 0.91 -22.60
C LEU A 307 -12.86 1.64 -21.43
N GLU A 308 -13.97 1.08 -20.96
CA GLU A 308 -14.70 1.52 -19.78
C GLU A 308 -14.22 0.77 -18.53
N ARG A 309 -14.04 1.51 -17.43
CA ARG A 309 -13.61 0.96 -16.15
C ARG A 309 -14.76 0.51 -15.25
N GLU A 310 -15.94 1.09 -15.46
CA GLU A 310 -17.12 0.70 -14.71
C GLU A 310 -17.76 -0.51 -15.38
N VAL A 311 -17.67 -1.65 -14.69
CA VAL A 311 -18.29 -2.89 -15.15
C VAL A 311 -19.45 -3.25 -14.23
N ASP A 312 -20.56 -3.63 -14.83
CA ASP A 312 -21.68 -4.20 -14.09
C ASP A 312 -21.29 -5.55 -13.49
N LEU A 313 -21.83 -5.81 -12.31
CA LEU A 313 -21.65 -7.09 -11.63
C LEU A 313 -22.34 -8.17 -12.45
N ILE A 314 -21.65 -9.27 -12.75
CA ILE A 314 -22.25 -10.42 -13.41
C ILE A 314 -22.85 -11.31 -12.32
N PRO A 315 -24.19 -11.38 -12.20
CA PRO A 315 -24.83 -12.22 -11.20
C PRO A 315 -24.63 -13.69 -11.57
N ILE A 316 -24.21 -14.48 -10.58
CA ILE A 316 -24.13 -15.94 -10.66
C ILE A 316 -25.00 -16.49 -9.52
N PRO A 317 -25.75 -17.59 -9.68
CA PRO A 317 -26.51 -18.15 -8.56
C PRO A 317 -25.61 -18.40 -7.33
N GLY A 318 -25.83 -17.63 -6.27
CA GLY A 318 -25.06 -17.66 -5.01
C GLY A 318 -23.70 -16.92 -5.03
N SER A 319 -23.32 -16.24 -6.13
CA SER A 319 -22.03 -15.57 -6.24
C SER A 319 -22.06 -14.39 -7.22
N VAL A 320 -21.02 -13.55 -7.22
CA VAL A 320 -20.88 -12.49 -8.21
C VAL A 320 -19.49 -12.52 -8.82
N MET A 321 -19.45 -12.36 -10.14
CA MET A 321 -18.21 -12.08 -10.86
C MET A 321 -18.11 -10.59 -11.17
N VAL A 322 -16.94 -10.03 -10.89
CA VAL A 322 -16.63 -8.64 -11.16
C VAL A 322 -15.51 -8.62 -12.20
N PRO A 323 -15.77 -8.25 -13.46
CA PRO A 323 -14.72 -8.05 -14.46
C PRO A 323 -13.90 -6.78 -14.17
N ASP A 324 -12.71 -6.66 -14.74
CA ASP A 324 -11.82 -5.50 -14.56
C ASP A 324 -12.19 -4.33 -15.47
N PHE A 325 -12.53 -4.64 -16.72
CA PHE A 325 -12.89 -3.65 -17.73
C PHE A 325 -14.07 -4.10 -18.58
N ARG A 326 -14.73 -3.14 -19.19
CA ARG A 326 -15.69 -3.33 -20.27
C ARG A 326 -15.11 -2.65 -21.50
N ILE A 327 -15.14 -3.32 -22.64
CA ILE A 327 -14.64 -2.81 -23.91
C ILE A 327 -15.85 -2.67 -24.84
N VAL A 328 -16.16 -1.45 -25.26
CA VAL A 328 -17.38 -1.13 -26.02
C VAL A 328 -17.01 -0.60 -27.38
N HIS A 329 -17.68 -1.08 -28.42
CA HIS A 329 -17.58 -0.54 -29.77
C HIS A 329 -18.80 0.35 -30.08
N PRO A 330 -18.65 1.41 -30.90
CA PRO A 330 -19.76 2.26 -31.31
C PRO A 330 -20.91 1.53 -32.03
N ASP A 331 -20.67 0.34 -32.59
CA ASP A 331 -21.69 -0.49 -33.26
C ASP A 331 -22.58 -1.29 -32.27
N GLY A 332 -22.34 -1.17 -30.96
CA GLY A 332 -23.09 -1.84 -29.91
C GLY A 332 -22.47 -3.14 -29.39
N ARG A 333 -21.40 -3.65 -30.01
CA ARG A 333 -20.64 -4.78 -29.46
C ARG A 333 -19.98 -4.38 -28.14
N ASN A 334 -20.00 -5.29 -27.17
CA ASN A 334 -19.30 -5.07 -25.91
C ASN A 334 -18.72 -6.39 -25.39
N PHE A 335 -17.54 -6.29 -24.78
CA PHE A 335 -16.82 -7.40 -24.17
C PHE A 335 -16.41 -7.04 -22.75
N LEU A 336 -16.36 -8.04 -21.88
CA LEU A 336 -15.91 -7.92 -20.50
C LEU A 336 -14.51 -8.51 -20.39
N LEU A 337 -13.57 -7.79 -19.79
CA LEU A 337 -12.19 -8.23 -19.64
C LEU A 337 -11.88 -8.44 -18.16
N GLU A 338 -11.40 -9.62 -17.81
CA GLU A 338 -10.89 -9.95 -16.48
C GLU A 338 -9.41 -10.38 -16.58
N ILE A 339 -8.55 -9.75 -15.79
CA ILE A 339 -7.11 -9.98 -15.77
C ILE A 339 -6.73 -10.85 -14.57
N ILE A 340 -6.31 -12.08 -14.84
CA ILE A 340 -5.86 -13.04 -13.84
C ILE A 340 -4.33 -12.97 -13.75
N GLY A 341 -3.83 -12.18 -12.79
CA GLY A 341 -2.40 -11.98 -12.54
C GLY A 341 -1.81 -12.83 -11.41
N TYR A 342 -2.62 -13.52 -10.59
CA TYR A 342 -2.17 -14.19 -9.36
C TYR A 342 -2.44 -15.70 -9.33
N TRP A 343 -1.55 -16.45 -8.69
CA TRP A 343 -1.52 -17.92 -8.70
C TRP A 343 -1.85 -18.54 -7.34
N ARG A 344 -3.02 -19.19 -7.21
CA ARG A 344 -3.30 -20.23 -6.19
C ARG A 344 -4.31 -21.28 -6.65
N PRO A 345 -4.07 -22.58 -6.36
CA PRO A 345 -4.99 -23.67 -6.70
C PRO A 345 -6.45 -23.44 -6.33
N GLU A 346 -6.78 -23.16 -5.06
CA GLU A 346 -8.18 -22.98 -4.66
C GLU A 346 -8.82 -21.74 -5.30
N TYR A 347 -8.06 -20.63 -5.38
CA TYR A 347 -8.52 -19.39 -6.01
C TYR A 347 -8.83 -19.61 -7.50
N LEU A 348 -7.89 -20.20 -8.26
CA LEU A 348 -8.11 -20.49 -9.68
C LEU A 348 -9.30 -21.45 -9.87
N ARG A 349 -9.45 -22.48 -9.04
CA ARG A 349 -10.60 -23.40 -9.11
C ARG A 349 -11.92 -22.65 -8.95
N LYS A 350 -12.05 -21.83 -7.91
CA LYS A 350 -13.26 -21.03 -7.66
C LYS A 350 -13.52 -20.02 -8.79
N LYS A 351 -12.49 -19.30 -9.24
CA LYS A 351 -12.62 -18.30 -10.31
C LYS A 351 -13.03 -18.94 -11.64
N PHE A 352 -12.42 -20.05 -12.03
CA PHE A 352 -12.80 -20.78 -13.26
C PHE A 352 -14.18 -21.42 -13.14
N ALA A 353 -14.61 -21.81 -11.94
CA ALA A 353 -15.99 -22.26 -11.71
C ALA A 353 -17.00 -21.12 -11.88
N GLN A 354 -16.69 -19.90 -11.41
CA GLN A 354 -17.51 -18.71 -11.67
C GLN A 354 -17.62 -18.41 -13.16
N VAL A 355 -16.49 -18.43 -13.89
CA VAL A 355 -16.50 -18.19 -15.35
C VAL A 355 -17.38 -19.19 -16.08
N ARG A 356 -17.33 -20.47 -15.72
CA ARG A 356 -18.21 -21.50 -16.33
C ARG A 356 -19.68 -21.27 -16.03
N LYS A 357 -20.02 -20.84 -14.80
CA LYS A 357 -21.40 -20.58 -14.38
C LYS A 357 -21.95 -19.23 -14.85
N ALA A 358 -21.08 -18.30 -15.23
CA ALA A 358 -21.46 -16.98 -15.69
C ALA A 358 -22.17 -17.03 -17.06
N GLU A 359 -21.94 -18.08 -17.86
CA GLU A 359 -22.54 -18.28 -19.19
C GLU A 359 -22.51 -17.00 -20.05
N CYS A 360 -21.40 -16.28 -19.96
CA CYS A 360 -21.20 -14.96 -20.52
C CYS A 360 -20.29 -15.08 -21.74
N ASP A 361 -20.90 -15.08 -22.93
CA ASP A 361 -20.22 -15.33 -24.21
C ASP A 361 -19.24 -14.22 -24.63
N ASN A 362 -19.42 -13.02 -24.07
CA ASN A 362 -18.61 -11.84 -24.35
C ASN A 362 -17.51 -11.60 -23.29
N LEU A 363 -17.10 -12.64 -22.55
CA LEU A 363 -16.01 -12.55 -21.57
C LEU A 363 -14.65 -12.89 -22.18
N ILE A 364 -13.65 -12.06 -21.90
CA ILE A 364 -12.24 -12.27 -22.20
C ILE A 364 -11.48 -12.44 -20.89
N LEU A 365 -10.76 -13.55 -20.75
CA LEU A 365 -9.83 -13.80 -19.66
C LEU A 365 -8.39 -13.55 -20.12
N ALA A 366 -7.77 -12.52 -19.56
CA ALA A 366 -6.33 -12.32 -19.69
C ALA A 366 -5.59 -13.10 -18.59
N ILE A 367 -4.86 -14.16 -18.94
CA ILE A 367 -4.21 -15.07 -18.01
C ILE A 367 -2.70 -14.87 -18.07
N SER A 368 -2.05 -14.66 -16.92
CA SER A 368 -0.59 -14.59 -16.90
C SER A 368 0.04 -15.96 -17.19
N GLU A 369 1.04 -16.02 -18.08
CA GLU A 369 1.81 -17.24 -18.38
C GLU A 369 2.59 -17.77 -17.17
N ARG A 370 2.78 -16.94 -16.14
CA ARG A 370 3.43 -17.34 -14.89
C ARG A 370 2.53 -18.22 -14.00
N LEU A 371 1.27 -18.39 -14.37
CA LEU A 371 0.29 -19.17 -13.62
C LEU A 371 0.42 -20.66 -13.96
N ASN A 372 0.60 -21.50 -12.93
CA ASN A 372 0.78 -22.94 -13.10
C ASN A 372 -0.56 -23.71 -13.13
N LEU A 373 -1.45 -23.41 -14.09
CA LEU A 373 -2.84 -23.93 -14.13
C LEU A 373 -2.98 -25.44 -13.84
N GLU A 374 -2.01 -26.24 -14.27
CA GLU A 374 -1.94 -27.70 -14.01
C GLU A 374 -1.96 -28.04 -12.52
N LYS A 375 -1.16 -27.35 -11.71
CA LYS A 375 -1.13 -27.56 -10.26
C LYS A 375 -2.45 -27.19 -9.57
N ALA A 376 -3.26 -26.32 -10.19
CA ALA A 376 -4.63 -26.06 -9.73
C ALA A 376 -5.62 -27.11 -10.24
N GLY A 377 -5.27 -27.95 -11.20
CA GLY A 377 -6.22 -28.84 -11.88
C GLY A 377 -7.30 -28.06 -12.63
N VAL A 378 -7.02 -26.85 -13.10
CA VAL A 378 -7.93 -26.09 -13.96
C VAL A 378 -7.44 -26.11 -15.40
N THR A 379 -8.39 -26.19 -16.34
CA THR A 379 -8.11 -26.15 -17.78
C THR A 379 -8.93 -25.04 -18.42
N VAL A 380 -8.29 -24.38 -19.39
CA VAL A 380 -8.92 -23.39 -20.28
C VAL A 380 -9.76 -24.02 -21.41
N LYS A 381 -9.69 -25.34 -21.59
CA LYS A 381 -10.54 -26.09 -22.52
C LYS A 381 -12.01 -25.98 -22.07
N ASN A 382 -12.90 -25.71 -23.02
CA ASN A 382 -14.35 -25.58 -22.82
C ASN A 382 -14.74 -24.47 -21.82
N LEU A 383 -14.03 -23.35 -21.82
CA LEU A 383 -14.52 -22.14 -21.16
C LEU A 383 -15.46 -21.39 -22.10
N PRO A 384 -16.57 -20.81 -21.60
CA PRO A 384 -17.43 -19.92 -22.38
C PRO A 384 -16.79 -18.54 -22.63
N ALA A 385 -15.48 -18.39 -22.39
CA ALA A 385 -14.75 -17.15 -22.44
C ALA A 385 -13.53 -17.27 -23.36
N GLN A 386 -13.22 -16.20 -24.08
CA GLN A 386 -12.00 -16.11 -24.87
C GLN A 386 -10.78 -15.91 -23.96
N VAL A 387 -9.61 -16.41 -24.35
CA VAL A 387 -8.42 -16.39 -23.49
C VAL A 387 -7.26 -15.68 -24.18
N VAL A 388 -6.68 -14.68 -23.51
CA VAL A 388 -5.42 -14.01 -23.90
C VAL A 388 -4.34 -14.38 -22.89
N TRP A 389 -3.16 -14.75 -23.37
CA TRP A 389 -2.00 -15.00 -22.50
C TRP A 389 -1.09 -13.77 -22.44
N PHE A 390 -0.49 -13.51 -21.27
CA PHE A 390 0.50 -12.45 -21.13
C PHE A 390 1.62 -12.80 -20.14
N LYS A 391 2.85 -12.31 -20.37
CA LYS A 391 3.97 -12.52 -19.45
C LYS A 391 3.99 -11.52 -18.30
N ASP A 392 4.52 -10.33 -18.58
CA ASP A 392 4.68 -9.24 -17.59
C ASP A 392 3.58 -8.19 -17.67
N LYS A 393 3.17 -7.86 -18.90
CA LYS A 393 2.20 -6.80 -19.17
C LYS A 393 1.24 -7.27 -20.25
N LEU A 394 -0.06 -7.13 -20.00
CA LEU A 394 -1.09 -7.38 -21.02
C LEU A 394 -0.97 -6.34 -22.15
N SER A 395 -0.94 -6.79 -23.41
CA SER A 395 -0.85 -5.92 -24.59
C SER A 395 -2.26 -5.57 -25.09
N PRO A 396 -2.60 -4.28 -25.29
CA PRO A 396 -3.87 -3.89 -25.93
C PRO A 396 -4.09 -4.56 -27.28
N LYS A 397 -3.02 -4.73 -28.09
CA LYS A 397 -3.11 -5.36 -29.41
C LYS A 397 -3.61 -6.81 -29.35
N ALA A 398 -3.11 -7.59 -28.40
CA ALA A 398 -3.52 -8.99 -28.23
C ALA A 398 -4.99 -9.12 -27.80
N VAL A 399 -5.55 -8.09 -27.17
CA VAL A 399 -6.98 -8.04 -26.85
C VAL A 399 -7.77 -7.57 -28.08
N LEU A 400 -7.29 -6.56 -28.81
CA LEU A 400 -7.94 -6.09 -30.05
C LEU A 400 -8.05 -7.19 -31.11
N GLU A 401 -7.03 -8.03 -31.26
CA GLU A 401 -7.04 -9.21 -32.16
C GLU A 401 -8.15 -10.23 -31.84
N LEU A 402 -8.70 -10.22 -30.63
CA LEU A 402 -9.84 -11.06 -30.24
C LEU A 402 -11.20 -10.38 -30.44
N LEU A 403 -11.20 -9.05 -30.58
CA LEU A 403 -12.41 -8.23 -30.73
C LEU A 403 -12.81 -8.07 -32.21
N GLU A 404 -11.84 -8.26 -33.12
CA GLU A 404 -12.03 -8.42 -34.58
C GLU A 404 -12.57 -9.80 -34.92
#